data_AF-A0A2R4ME65-F1
#
_entry.id   AF-A0A2R4ME65-F1
#
_cell.length_a   1.000
_cell.length_b   1.000
_cell.length_c   1.000
_cell.angle_alpha   90.00
_cell.angle_beta   90.00
_cell.angle_gamma   90.00
#
_symmetry.space_group_name_H-M   'P 1'
#
loop_
_entity.id
_entity.type
_entity.pdbx_description
1 polymer ?
#
loop_
_entity_poly.entity_id
_entity_poly.type
_entity_poly.pdbx_seq_one_letter_code
_entity_poly.pdbx_strand_id
1 'polypeptide(L)'
;MMIGRVRDATRVLGKSQGYLGLPVRDEIVNDGTAGMCTSMVTAWYPSVEELKALVNGAPVHLRVLGAAHPPVKIEVGPEPEPLPKTEGVQE
;
A
#
# COMPACT_ATOMS: atom_id res chain seq x y z
N MET A 1 -5.45 2.22 6.12
CA MET A 1 -5.79 3.03 4.94
C MET A 1 -7.18 2.66 4.46
N MET A 2 -7.91 3.62 3.90
CA MET A 2 -9.22 3.42 3.29
C MET A 2 -9.09 3.10 1.80
N ILE A 3 -9.84 2.11 1.32
CA ILE A 3 -9.92 1.82 -0.12
C ILE A 3 -10.62 2.97 -0.83
N GLY A 4 -9.93 3.53 -1.81
CA GLY A 4 -10.43 4.58 -2.69
C GLY A 4 -10.99 4.02 -3.99
N ARG A 5 -11.87 4.78 -4.63
CA ARG A 5 -12.19 4.56 -6.04
C ARG A 5 -11.20 5.34 -6.89
N VAL A 6 -10.33 4.61 -7.62
CA VAL A 6 -9.45 5.23 -8.61
C VAL A 6 -10.29 5.79 -9.78
N ARG A 7 -9.85 6.92 -10.34
CA ARG A 7 -10.47 7.52 -11.53
C ARG A 7 -10.46 6.52 -12.69
N ASP A 8 -11.55 6.48 -13.46
CA ASP A 8 -11.75 5.55 -14.59
C ASP A 8 -11.62 4.06 -14.21
N ALA A 9 -11.97 3.69 -12.98
CA ALA A 9 -11.98 2.29 -12.55
C ALA A 9 -12.81 1.41 -13.48
N THR A 10 -12.17 0.37 -14.05
CA THR A 10 -12.74 -0.54 -15.05
C THR A 10 -13.54 -1.67 -14.43
N ARG A 11 -13.20 -2.10 -13.22
CA ARG A 11 -13.94 -3.14 -12.48
C ARG A 11 -13.76 -3.05 -10.97
N VAL A 12 -14.48 -3.89 -10.24
CA VAL A 12 -14.35 -4.07 -8.78
C VAL A 12 -14.06 -5.54 -8.49
N LEU A 13 -12.95 -5.82 -7.81
CA LEU A 13 -12.51 -7.18 -7.47
C LEU A 13 -12.84 -7.55 -6.02
N GLY A 14 -12.77 -8.84 -5.68
CA GLY A 14 -12.84 -9.36 -4.30
C GLY A 14 -14.23 -9.39 -3.65
N LYS A 15 -15.18 -8.55 -4.08
CA LYS A 15 -16.51 -8.43 -3.45
C LYS A 15 -17.30 -9.74 -3.41
N SER A 16 -17.30 -10.51 -4.51
CA SER A 16 -17.99 -11.81 -4.58
C SER A 16 -17.34 -12.91 -3.73
N GLN A 17 -16.11 -12.70 -3.27
CA GLN A 17 -15.34 -13.62 -2.42
C GLN A 17 -15.45 -13.26 -0.93
N GLY A 18 -16.29 -12.29 -0.56
CA GLY A 18 -16.50 -11.85 0.82
C GLY A 18 -15.53 -10.75 1.30
N TYR A 19 -14.66 -10.23 0.43
CA TYR A 19 -13.77 -9.11 0.76
C TYR A 19 -14.45 -7.76 0.48
N LEU A 20 -13.86 -6.69 1.03
CA LEU A 20 -14.17 -5.34 0.58
C LEU A 20 -13.88 -5.25 -0.92
N GLY A 21 -14.83 -4.68 -1.67
CA GLY A 21 -14.66 -4.49 -3.10
C GLY A 21 -13.47 -3.57 -3.39
N LEU A 22 -12.55 -3.99 -4.26
CA LEU A 22 -11.37 -3.23 -4.64
C LEU A 22 -11.58 -2.65 -6.05
N PRO A 23 -11.89 -1.35 -6.19
CA PRO A 23 -11.96 -0.70 -7.49
C PRO A 23 -10.59 -0.64 -8.14
N VAL A 24 -10.46 -1.21 -9.33
CA VAL A 24 -9.21 -1.20 -10.10
C VAL A 24 -9.44 -0.60 -11.47
N ARG A 25 -8.39 -0.01 -12.04
CA ARG A 25 -8.30 0.36 -13.45
C ARG A 25 -7.21 -0.46 -14.11
N ASP A 26 -7.50 -1.06 -15.26
CA ASP A 26 -6.46 -1.65 -16.11
C ASP A 26 -5.75 -0.56 -16.89
N GLU A 27 -4.44 -0.70 -17.01
CA GLU A 27 -3.63 0.19 -17.82
C GLU A 27 -2.46 -0.58 -18.42
N ILE A 28 -1.94 -0.08 -19.56
CA ILE A 28 -0.65 -0.54 -20.07
C ILE A 28 0.41 0.40 -19.50
N VAL A 29 1.39 -0.18 -18.82
CA VAL A 29 2.52 0.56 -18.24
C VAL A 29 3.82 -0.05 -18.72
N ASN A 30 4.88 0.74 -18.73
CA ASN A 30 6.23 0.22 -18.87
C ASN A 30 6.77 -0.04 -17.45
N ASP A 31 7.08 -1.30 -17.13
CA ASP A 31 7.59 -1.67 -15.80
C ASP A 31 9.10 -1.43 -15.63
N GLY A 32 9.76 -0.90 -16.67
CA GLY A 32 11.19 -0.63 -16.72
C GLY A 32 12.09 -1.87 -16.81
N THR A 33 11.53 -3.09 -16.73
CA THR A 33 12.28 -4.35 -16.69
C THR A 33 11.92 -5.28 -17.84
N ALA A 34 10.64 -5.64 -18.00
CA ALA A 34 10.11 -6.47 -19.08
C ALA A 34 9.47 -5.64 -20.22
N GLY A 35 9.36 -4.32 -20.04
CA GLY A 35 8.83 -3.40 -21.04
C GLY A 35 7.33 -3.14 -20.86
N MET A 36 6.59 -3.00 -21.97
CA MET A 36 5.16 -2.72 -21.91
C MET A 36 4.37 -3.94 -21.42
N CYS A 37 3.61 -3.79 -20.35
CA CYS A 37 2.80 -4.85 -19.77
C CYS A 37 1.44 -4.32 -19.29
N THR A 38 0.46 -5.23 -19.20
CA THR A 38 -0.82 -4.93 -18.57
C THR A 38 -0.64 -4.88 -17.06
N SER A 39 -1.11 -3.81 -16.45
CA SER A 39 -1.14 -3.65 -15.00
C SER A 39 -2.54 -3.26 -14.51
N MET A 40 -2.71 -3.34 -13.20
CA MET A 40 -3.92 -2.90 -12.51
C MET A 40 -3.53 -1.91 -11.42
N VAL A 41 -4.21 -0.77 -11.37
CA VAL A 41 -3.99 0.26 -10.35
C VAL A 41 -5.24 0.43 -9.48
N THR A 42 -5.04 0.67 -8.19
CA THR A 42 -6.09 1.00 -7.21
C THR A 42 -5.63 2.16 -6.34
N ALA A 43 -6.58 2.88 -5.73
CA ALA A 43 -6.29 3.97 -4.81
C ALA A 43 -6.47 3.53 -3.35
N TRP A 44 -5.59 4.01 -2.47
CA TRP A 44 -5.71 3.88 -1.03
C TRP A 44 -5.41 5.24 -0.39
N TYR A 45 -6.22 5.64 0.56
CA TYR A 45 -6.10 6.93 1.24
C TYR A 45 -5.77 6.69 2.72
N PRO A 46 -4.64 7.22 3.23
CA PRO A 46 -4.36 7.15 4.66
C PRO A 46 -5.33 8.01 5.47
N SER A 47 -5.59 7.63 6.71
CA SER A 47 -6.17 8.55 7.70
C SER A 47 -5.17 9.65 8.08
N VAL A 48 -5.61 10.65 8.86
CA VAL A 48 -4.73 11.71 9.37
C VAL A 48 -3.62 11.13 10.26
N GLU A 49 -3.96 10.15 11.09
CA GLU A 49 -3.03 9.46 11.99
C GLU A 49 -2.03 8.61 11.21
N GLU A 50 -2.52 7.86 10.21
CA GLU A 50 -1.67 7.10 9.30
C GLU A 50 -0.72 8.00 8.51
N LEU A 51 -1.20 9.18 8.06
CA LEU A 51 -0.37 10.16 7.37
C LEU A 51 0.74 10.71 8.29
N LYS A 52 0.43 10.99 9.56
CA LYS A 52 1.44 11.40 10.55
C LYS A 52 2.51 10.32 10.73
N ALA A 53 2.09 9.06 10.86
CA ALA A 53 3.02 7.94 10.98
C ALA A 53 3.92 7.80 9.74
N LEU A 54 3.36 7.95 8.54
CA LEU A 54 4.14 7.95 7.29
C LEU A 54 5.16 9.10 7.26
N VAL A 55 4.77 10.30 7.69
CA VAL A 55 5.68 11.45 7.81
C VAL A 55 6.80 11.18 8.81
N ASN A 56 6.51 10.43 9.88
CA ASN A 56 7.49 9.98 10.88
C ASN A 56 8.33 8.77 10.41
N GLY A 57 8.17 8.32 9.16
CA GLY A 57 8.97 7.25 8.57
C GLY A 57 8.40 5.84 8.76
N ALA A 58 7.15 5.70 9.19
CA ALA A 58 6.49 4.39 9.19
C ALA A 58 6.40 3.83 7.76
N PRO A 59 6.61 2.51 7.56
CA PRO A 59 6.54 1.90 6.24
C PRO A 59 5.10 1.69 5.77
N VAL A 60 4.91 1.58 4.46
CA VAL A 60 3.68 1.03 3.89
C VAL A 60 3.84 -0.48 3.75
N HIS A 61 2.96 -1.25 4.37
CA HIS A 61 2.91 -2.71 4.22
C HIS A 61 1.90 -3.12 3.16
N LEU A 62 2.37 -3.88 2.17
CA LEU A 62 1.52 -4.69 1.31
C LEU A 62 1.45 -6.11 1.89
N ARG A 63 0.26 -6.55 2.29
CA ARG A 63 0.01 -7.93 2.69
C ARG A 63 -0.63 -8.70 1.55
N VAL A 64 -0.08 -9.86 1.24
CA VAL A 64 -0.61 -10.82 0.26
C VAL A 64 -1.08 -12.05 1.05
N LEU A 65 -2.38 -12.39 0.98
CA LEU A 65 -2.96 -13.42 1.85
C LEU A 65 -2.91 -14.82 1.23
N GLY A 66 -1.99 -15.68 1.66
CA GLY A 66 -1.88 -17.05 1.17
C GLY A 66 -0.74 -17.23 0.17
N ALA A 67 -0.78 -18.31 -0.63
CA ALA A 67 0.37 -18.77 -1.43
C ALA A 67 0.24 -18.57 -2.95
N ALA A 68 -0.89 -18.06 -3.46
CA ALA A 68 -1.16 -17.83 -4.90
C ALA A 68 -1.26 -16.32 -5.21
N HIS A 69 -2.09 -15.88 -6.17
CA HIS A 69 -2.39 -14.47 -6.49
C HIS A 69 -3.64 -14.00 -5.71
N PRO A 70 -3.56 -13.77 -4.40
CA PRO A 70 -4.70 -13.78 -3.52
C PRO A 70 -5.09 -12.33 -3.17
N PRO A 71 -6.15 -12.16 -2.37
CA PRO A 71 -6.50 -10.88 -1.79
C PRO A 71 -5.30 -10.16 -1.16
N VAL A 72 -5.22 -8.85 -1.41
CA VAL A 72 -4.17 -7.98 -0.86
C VAL A 72 -4.76 -6.90 0.04
N LYS A 73 -3.97 -6.44 1.01
CA LYS A 73 -4.30 -5.32 1.91
C LYS A 73 -3.11 -4.37 1.99
N ILE A 74 -3.38 -3.07 1.96
CA ILE A 74 -2.38 -2.04 2.27
C ILE A 74 -2.68 -1.43 3.64
N GLU A 75 -1.64 -1.26 4.45
CA GLU A 75 -1.70 -0.58 5.75
C GLU A 75 -0.41 0.15 6.07
N VAL A 76 -0.46 1.07 7.03
CA VAL A 76 0.74 1.71 7.58
C VAL A 76 1.29 0.83 8.71
N GLY A 77 2.59 0.56 8.66
CA GLY A 77 3.32 -0.18 9.68
C GLY A 77 3.59 0.66 10.93
N PRO A 78 4.29 0.09 11.93
CA PRO A 78 4.72 0.86 13.09
C PRO A 78 5.75 1.92 12.68
N GLU A 79 5.75 3.06 13.38
CA GLU A 79 6.84 4.02 13.29
C GLU A 79 8.16 3.35 13.70
N PRO A 80 9.29 3.72 13.07
CA PRO A 80 10.59 3.22 13.49
C PRO A 80 10.87 3.63 14.93
N GLU A 81 11.52 2.75 15.70
CA GLU A 81 12.00 3.13 17.01
C GLU A 81 13.02 4.29 16.86
N PRO A 82 12.94 5.33 17.71
CA PRO A 82 13.92 6.39 17.68
C PRO A 82 15.30 5.80 17.93
N LEU A 83 16.29 6.26 17.17
CA LEU A 83 17.67 5.87 17.40
C LEU A 83 18.02 6.12 18.88
N PRO A 84 18.73 5.19 19.54
CA PRO A 84 19.19 5.42 20.90
C PRO A 84 19.99 6.73 20.92
N LYS A 85 19.68 7.60 21.90
CA LYS A 85 20.46 8.82 22.09
C LYS A 85 21.90 8.37 22.32
N THR A 86 22.81 8.77 21.44
CA THR A 86 24.25 8.65 21.71
C THR A 86 24.51 9.49 22.94
N GLU A 87 24.62 8.85 24.10
CA GLU A 87 25.11 9.51 25.30
C GLU A 87 26.51 10.01 24.97
N GLY A 88 26.70 11.32 25.11
CA GLY A 88 27.94 11.98 24.77
C GLY A 88 29.10 11.28 25.48
N VAL A 89 30.14 10.97 24.72
CA VAL A 89 31.46 10.70 25.27
C VAL A 89 31.80 11.93 26.10
N GLN A 90 31.79 11.79 27.42
CA GLN A 90 32.30 12.82 28.32
C GLN A 90 33.82 12.88 28.08
N GLU A 91 34.31 14.05 27.68
CA GLU A 91 35.74 14.37 27.59
C GLU A 91 36.40 14.38 28.98
#